data_AF-A0A0L8MW51-F1
#
_entry.id   AF-A0A0L8MW51-F1
#
_cell.length_a   1.000
_cell.length_b   1.000
_cell.length_c   1.000
_cell.angle_alpha   90.00
_cell.angle_beta   90.00
_cell.angle_gamma   90.00
#
_symmetry.space_group_name_H-M   'P 1'
#
loop_
_entity.id
_entity.type
_entity.pdbx_description
1 polymer ?
#
loop_
_entity_poly.entity_id
_entity_poly.type
_entity_poly.pdbx_seq_one_letter_code
_entity_poly.pdbx_strand_id
1 'polypeptide(L)' 'MLGAGYRGWDDEFKDGWFDVESAVNAVTVQIADEDEARRVVACLDALQVFDREESQLRLEPPLGDCVARGT' A
#
# COMPACT_ATOMS: atom_id res chain seq x y z
N MET A 1 -10.85 5.29 4.16
CA MET A 1 -9.50 5.78 3.83
C MET A 1 -8.56 4.63 3.51
N LEU A 2 -8.30 3.69 4.43
CA LEU A 2 -7.40 2.55 4.20
C LEU A 2 -7.80 1.67 2.99
N GLY A 3 -9.08 1.29 2.85
CA GLY A 3 -9.51 0.46 1.73
C GLY A 3 -9.44 1.14 0.35
N ALA A 4 -9.52 2.48 0.30
CA ALA A 4 -9.33 3.22 -0.95
C ALA A 4 -7.84 3.34 -1.30
N GLY A 5 -7.01 3.68 -0.30
CA GLY A 5 -5.55 3.71 -0.46
C GLY A 5 -4.98 2.35 -0.89
N TYR A 6 -5.48 1.26 -0.31
CA TYR A 6 -5.12 -0.11 -0.69
C TYR A 6 -5.48 -0.43 -2.15
N ARG A 7 -6.72 -0.12 -2.60
CA ARG A 7 -7.12 -0.40 -3.99
C ARG A 7 -6.33 0.41 -5.01
N GLY A 8 -6.09 1.68 -4.75
CA GLY A 8 -5.26 2.49 -5.65
C GLY A 8 -3.82 1.97 -5.74
N TRP A 9 -3.29 1.39 -4.67
CA TRP A 9 -1.99 0.72 -4.68
C TRP A 9 -1.98 -0.61 -5.44
N ASP A 10 -2.99 -1.44 -5.24
CA ASP A 10 -3.12 -2.73 -5.95
C ASP A 10 -3.24 -2.51 -7.47
N ASP A 11 -3.99 -1.50 -7.90
CA ASP A 11 -4.11 -1.14 -9.32
C ASP A 11 -2.79 -0.60 -9.92
N GLU A 12 -2.03 0.17 -9.14
CA GLU A 12 -0.79 0.83 -9.61
C GLU A 12 0.42 -0.11 -9.62
N PHE A 13 0.59 -0.94 -8.58
CA PHE A 13 1.77 -1.77 -8.40
C PHE A 13 1.52 -3.26 -8.66
N LYS A 14 0.29 -3.75 -8.47
CA LYS A 14 -0.06 -5.18 -8.57
C LYS A 14 0.92 -6.03 -7.74
N ASP A 15 1.46 -7.09 -8.32
CA ASP A 15 2.50 -7.96 -7.74
C ASP A 15 3.94 -7.41 -7.88
N GLY A 16 4.07 -6.15 -8.31
CA GLY A 16 5.36 -5.51 -8.54
C GLY A 16 6.06 -5.11 -7.25
N TRP A 17 7.39 -5.14 -7.27
CA TRP A 17 8.23 -4.56 -6.23
C TRP A 17 8.31 -3.05 -6.41
N PHE A 18 8.20 -2.30 -5.31
CA PHE A 18 8.28 -0.84 -5.28
C PHE A 18 9.08 -0.36 -4.07
N ASP A 19 9.69 0.81 -4.16
CA ASP A 19 10.33 1.44 -3.01
C ASP A 19 9.30 2.24 -2.17
N VAL A 20 9.69 2.60 -0.94
CA VAL A 20 8.83 3.32 0.00
C VAL A 20 8.40 4.70 -0.52
N GLU A 21 9.24 5.38 -1.30
CA GLU A 21 8.93 6.71 -1.84
C GLU A 21 7.85 6.61 -2.91
N SER A 22 7.96 5.62 -3.81
CA SER A 22 6.93 5.28 -4.80
C SER A 22 5.59 4.94 -4.13
N ALA A 23 5.64 4.16 -3.05
CA ALA A 23 4.49 3.83 -2.23
C ALA A 23 3.80 5.09 -1.66
N VAL A 24 4.56 5.95 -0.98
CA VAL A 24 4.04 7.20 -0.41
C VAL A 24 3.43 8.09 -1.49
N ASN A 25 4.10 8.23 -2.63
CA ASN A 25 3.61 9.05 -3.75
C ASN A 25 2.24 8.57 -4.25
N ALA A 26 2.05 7.26 -4.42
CA ALA A 26 0.77 6.69 -4.86
C ALA A 26 -0.38 6.91 -3.86
N VAL A 27 -0.10 6.93 -2.55
CA VAL A 27 -1.12 7.32 -1.54
C VAL A 27 -1.37 8.82 -1.59
N THR A 28 -0.31 9.64 -1.70
CA THR A 28 -0.40 11.11 -1.78
C THR A 28 -1.25 11.57 -2.95
N VAL A 29 -1.14 10.93 -4.12
CA VAL A 29 -1.99 11.22 -5.29
C VAL A 29 -3.49 11.07 -4.97
N GLN A 30 -3.85 10.15 -4.07
CA GLN A 30 -5.25 9.88 -3.73
C GLN A 30 -5.80 10.78 -2.64
N ILE A 31 -4.99 11.13 -1.63
CA ILE A 31 -5.46 11.87 -0.44
C ILE A 31 -4.97 13.32 -0.38
N ALA A 32 -4.10 13.73 -1.30
CA ALA A 32 -3.52 15.08 -1.42
C ALA A 32 -2.85 15.59 -0.12
N ASP A 33 -2.38 14.68 0.72
CA ASP A 33 -1.71 14.97 2.00
C ASP A 33 -0.56 13.97 2.17
N GLU A 34 0.67 14.47 2.03
CA GLU A 34 1.90 13.66 2.07
C GLU A 34 2.21 13.15 3.49
N ASP A 35 1.91 13.94 4.52
CA ASP A 35 2.16 13.55 5.91
C ASP A 35 1.20 12.45 6.34
N GLU A 36 -0.07 12.56 5.95
CA GLU A 36 -1.05 11.50 6.14
C GLU A 36 -0.73 10.28 5.28
N ALA A 37 -0.21 10.46 4.06
CA ALA A 37 0.21 9.36 3.20
C ALA A 37 1.34 8.55 3.83
N ARG A 38 2.36 9.22 4.38
CA ARG A 38 3.45 8.58 5.13
C ARG A 38 2.91 7.78 6.32
N ARG A 39 1.92 8.30 7.05
CA ARG A 39 1.30 7.56 8.17
C ARG A 39 0.56 6.33 7.68
N VAL A 40 -0.19 6.42 6.58
CA VAL A 40 -0.87 5.28 5.98
C VAL A 40 0.13 4.19 5.60
N VAL A 41 1.21 4.53 4.89
CA VAL A 41 2.25 3.58 4.51
C VAL A 41 2.90 2.94 5.73
N ALA A 42 3.26 3.73 6.74
CA ALA A 42 3.84 3.21 7.99
C ALA A 42 2.86 2.29 8.75
N CYS A 43 1.57 2.61 8.75
CA CYS A 43 0.55 1.74 9.33
C CYS A 43 0.43 0.41 8.58
N LEU A 44 0.45 0.43 7.25
CA LEU A 44 0.38 -0.79 6.43
C LEU A 44 1.65 -1.64 6.60
N ASP A 45 2.83 -1.02 6.68
CA ASP A 45 4.11 -1.71 6.96
C ASP A 45 4.09 -2.37 8.35
N ALA A 46 3.63 -1.65 9.38
CA ALA A 46 3.50 -2.19 10.74
C ALA A 46 2.49 -3.35 10.85
N LEU A 47 1.46 -3.35 10.00
CA LEU A 47 0.48 -4.43 9.88
C LEU A 47 1.01 -5.62 9.04
N GLN A 48 2.26 -5.55 8.56
CA GLN A 48 2.90 -6.58 7.74
C GLN A 48 2.11 -6.85 6.45
N VAL A 49 1.57 -5.78 5.85
CA VAL A 49 0.86 -5.86 4.57
C VAL A 49 1.82 -6.05 3.40
N PHE A 50 3.10 -5.76 3.60
CA PHE A 50 4.12 -5.83 2.59
C PHE A 50 5.10 -6.97 2.86
N ASP A 51 5.34 -7.74 1.79
CA ASP A 51 6.54 -8.53 1.66
C ASP A 51 7.73 -7.57 1.45
N ARG A 52 8.86 -7.84 2.11
CA ARG A 52 10.01 -6.93 2.13
C ARG A 52 11.27 -7.67 1.68
N GLU A 53 11.86 -7.18 0.59
CA GLU A 53 13.16 -7.63 0.13
C GLU A 53 14.10 -6.42 0.06
N GLU A 54 15.08 -6.39 0.97
CA GLU A 54 16.01 -5.28 1.17
C GLU A 54 15.32 -3.91 1.39
N SER A 55 15.22 -3.13 0.32
CA SER A 55 14.65 -1.77 0.27
C SER A 55 13.37 -1.68 -0.56
N GLN A 56 12.92 -2.82 -1.09
CA GLN A 56 11.69 -2.94 -1.86
C GLN A 56 10.58 -3.58 -1.02
N LEU A 57 9.37 -3.15 -1.33
CA LEU A 57 8.11 -3.59 -0.78
C LEU A 57 7.27 -4.21 -1.90
N ARG A 58 6.48 -5.22 -1.56
CA ARG A 58 5.46 -5.78 -2.44
C ARG A 58 4.23 -6.09 -1.62
N LEU A 59 3.04 -5.84 -2.14
CA LEU A 59 1.80 -6.22 -1.48
C LEU A 59 1.72 -7.74 -1.30
N GLU A 60 1.40 -8.19 -0.08
CA GLU A 60 1.13 -9.61 0.14
C GLU A 60 -0.22 -9.99 -0.50
N PRO A 61 -0.25 -11.00 -1.38
CA PRO A 61 -1.48 -11.51 -2.01
C PRO A 61 -2.65 -11.82 -1.05
N PRO A 62 -2.44 -12.42 0.15
CA PRO A 62 -3.56 -12.79 1.03
C PRO A 62 -4.40 -11.62 1.53
N LEU A 63 -3.90 -10.38 1.52
CA LEU A 63 -4.70 -9.23 1.92
C LEU A 63 -5.67 -8.76 0.82
N GLY A 64 -5.31 -8.94 -0.45
CA GLY A 64 -6.19 -8.63 -1.59
C GLY A 64 -7.43 -9.50 -1.55
N ASP A 65 -7.23 -10.79 -1.27
CA ASP A 65 -8.32 -11.76 -1.09
C ASP A 65 -9.20 -11.47 0.12
N CYS A 66 -8.64 -10.96 1.23
CA CYS A 66 -9.43 -10.57 2.41
C CYS A 66 -10.30 -9.34 2.13
N VAL A 67 -9.79 -8.35 1.39
CA VAL A 67 -10.55 -7.16 1.00
C VAL A 67 -11.63 -7.49 -0.04
N ALA A 68 -11.33 -8.39 -0.98
CA ALA A 68 -12.28 -8.84 -2.00
C ALA A 68 -13.46 -9.66 -1.44
N ARG A 69 -13.26 -10.35 -0.31
CA ARG A 69 -14.29 -11.15 0.37
C ARG A 69 -15.12 -10.38 1.40
N GLY A 70 -14.77 -9.12 1.69
CA GLY A 70 -15.41 -8.29 2.71
C GLY A 70 -16.60 -7.44 2.22
N THR A 71 -17.03 -7.59 0.97
CA THR A 71 -18.23 -6.93 0.39
C THR A 71 -19.37 -7.92 0.22
#